data_AF-A0A8T0XFH7-F1
#
_entry.id   AF-A0A8T0XFH7-F1
#
_cell.length_a   1.000
_cell.length_b   1.000
_cell.length_c   1.000
_cell.angle_alpha   90.00
_cell.angle_beta   90.00
_cell.angle_gamma   90.00
#
_symmetry.space_group_name_H-M   'P 1'
#
loop_
_entity.id
_entity.type
_entity.pdbx_description
1 polymer ?
#
loop_
_entity_poly.entity_id
_entity_poly.type
_entity_poly.pdbx_seq_one_letter_code
_entity_poly.pdbx_strand_id
1 'polypeptide(L)'
;MLPDNINSLNLVEDSPPALPPSPAASVSRSSNSAGRCGRRPRVGIRMSALKNKRKSERLAAKAGGKFVDMTEKAVQLKALQNALVPCSSSLKNAVQKKGILKRSKLPISASDLRRMVSAAGLGAGPGAGGVVPGPSI
;
A
#
# COMPACT_ATOMS: atom_id res chain seq x y z
N MET A 1 61.04 -24.38 -6.96
CA MET A 1 59.70 -23.93 -7.35
C MET A 1 59.33 -22.73 -6.47
N LEU A 2 59.15 -21.54 -7.04
CA LEU A 2 58.32 -20.46 -6.48
C LEU A 2 56.84 -20.93 -6.47
N PRO A 3 55.90 -20.31 -5.72
CA PRO A 3 55.93 -18.95 -5.14
C PRO A 3 55.60 -18.88 -3.62
N ASP A 4 56.14 -17.92 -2.86
CA ASP A 4 55.55 -16.62 -2.41
C ASP A 4 54.48 -16.79 -1.30
N ASN A 5 54.31 -15.98 -0.24
CA ASN A 5 54.79 -14.64 0.14
C ASN A 5 54.05 -14.36 1.49
N ILE A 6 54.80 -14.19 2.58
CA ILE A 6 55.12 -12.91 3.23
C ILE A 6 53.89 -12.16 3.78
N ASN A 7 53.74 -12.30 5.10
CA ASN A 7 53.53 -11.24 6.08
C ASN A 7 52.25 -10.40 6.12
N SER A 8 51.80 -10.35 7.38
CA SER A 8 51.58 -9.14 8.17
C SER A 8 50.18 -8.55 8.19
N LEU A 9 49.66 -8.58 9.41
CA LEU A 9 49.15 -7.43 10.17
C LEU A 9 48.28 -6.46 9.37
N ASN A 10 47.01 -6.32 9.76
CA ASN A 10 46.63 -5.14 10.54
C ASN A 10 45.15 -5.16 10.96
N LEU A 11 45.01 -4.89 12.25
CA LEU A 11 43.86 -4.34 12.93
C LEU A 11 43.65 -2.88 12.45
N VAL A 12 42.61 -2.60 11.66
CA VAL A 12 42.07 -1.25 11.38
C VAL A 12 40.59 -1.46 11.03
N GLU A 13 39.68 -1.24 11.97
CA GLU A 13 38.97 0.02 12.22
C GLU A 13 37.68 0.15 11.38
N ASP A 14 36.60 0.31 12.13
CA ASP A 14 35.22 0.59 11.74
C ASP A 14 35.12 1.87 10.89
N SER A 15 34.64 1.77 9.65
CA SER A 15 34.18 2.94 8.88
C SER A 15 33.21 2.50 7.77
N PRO A 16 31.94 2.93 7.79
CA PRO A 16 31.00 2.62 6.70
C PRO A 16 31.36 3.39 5.42
N PRO A 17 31.12 2.80 4.23
CA PRO A 17 31.46 3.44 2.96
C PRO A 17 30.70 4.76 2.77
N ALA A 18 31.46 5.79 2.36
CA ALA A 18 30.96 7.11 2.04
C ALA A 18 29.85 7.10 0.97
N LEU A 19 28.86 7.98 1.15
CA LEU A 19 27.76 8.23 0.21
C LEU A 19 28.29 8.73 -1.15
N PRO A 20 27.63 8.37 -2.28
CA PRO A 20 27.97 8.94 -3.58
C PRO A 20 27.68 10.46 -3.61
N PRO A 21 28.44 11.26 -4.37
CA PRO A 21 28.13 12.68 -4.55
C PRO A 21 26.77 12.82 -5.23
N SER A 22 25.88 13.60 -4.60
CA SER A 22 24.58 13.97 -5.20
C SER A 22 24.81 14.66 -6.53
N PRO A 23 24.11 14.29 -7.62
CA PRO A 23 24.11 15.11 -8.81
C PRO A 23 23.46 16.44 -8.45
N ALA A 24 24.27 17.49 -8.41
CA ALA A 24 23.80 18.86 -8.44
C ALA A 24 22.97 19.02 -9.72
N ALA A 25 21.66 18.86 -9.61
CA ALA A 25 20.74 19.26 -10.65
C ALA A 25 20.82 20.79 -10.74
N SER A 26 21.61 21.25 -11.69
CA SER A 26 21.68 22.62 -12.17
C SER A 26 20.28 23.01 -12.68
N VAL A 27 19.38 23.41 -11.78
CA VAL A 27 18.12 24.02 -12.18
C VAL A 27 18.47 25.42 -12.65
N SER A 28 18.70 25.53 -13.96
CA SER A 28 18.78 26.80 -14.66
C SER A 28 17.49 27.57 -14.38
N ARG A 29 17.60 28.59 -13.53
CA ARG A 29 16.49 29.50 -13.20
C ARG A 29 16.22 30.32 -14.47
N SER A 30 15.30 29.83 -15.29
CA SER A 30 14.71 30.62 -16.36
C SER A 30 13.95 31.78 -15.70
N SER A 31 14.59 32.96 -15.71
CA SER A 31 14.02 34.22 -15.26
C SER A 31 12.99 34.69 -16.29
N ASN A 32 11.80 34.13 -16.24
CA ASN A 32 10.67 34.69 -16.97
C ASN A 32 10.12 35.88 -16.19
N SER A 33 10.60 37.04 -16.63
CA SER A 33 9.94 38.35 -16.66
C SER A 33 8.82 38.59 -15.65
N ALA A 34 9.09 39.56 -14.77
CA ALA A 34 8.14 40.21 -13.89
C ALA A 34 6.89 40.70 -14.65
N GLY A 35 5.84 39.89 -14.63
CA GLY A 35 4.48 40.34 -14.89
C GLY A 35 4.07 41.28 -13.75
N ARG A 36 3.93 42.57 -14.07
CA ARG A 36 3.42 43.58 -13.14
C ARG A 36 1.97 43.24 -12.77
N CYS A 37 1.77 42.48 -11.69
CA CYS A 37 0.45 42.32 -11.10
C CYS A 37 0.07 43.64 -10.41
N GLY A 38 -0.85 44.38 -11.03
CA GLY A 38 -1.38 45.63 -10.51
C GLY A 38 -1.86 45.49 -9.06
N ARG A 39 -1.33 46.34 -8.18
CA ARG A 39 -1.82 46.46 -6.81
C ARG A 39 -3.22 47.06 -6.85
N ARG A 40 -4.25 46.24 -6.59
CA ARG A 40 -5.53 46.76 -6.07
C ARG A 40 -5.45 46.73 -4.54
N PRO A 41 -5.69 47.83 -3.83
CA PRO A 41 -5.80 47.78 -2.38
C PRO A 41 -7.06 46.99 -2.04
N ARG A 42 -6.91 45.79 -1.45
CA ARG A 42 -8.05 45.11 -0.85
C ARG A 42 -8.41 45.85 0.42
N VAL A 43 -9.54 46.56 0.36
CA VAL A 43 -10.30 47.02 1.52
C VAL A 43 -10.28 45.92 2.58
N GLY A 44 -9.89 46.31 3.80
CA GLY A 44 -9.55 45.42 4.89
C GLY A 44 -10.70 44.50 5.28
N ILE A 45 -10.73 43.31 4.70
CA ILE A 45 -11.40 42.19 5.33
C ILE A 45 -10.44 41.69 6.42
N ARG A 46 -10.57 42.28 7.62
CA ARG A 46 -10.12 41.64 8.86
C ARG A 46 -10.95 40.36 8.99
N MET A 47 -10.51 39.29 8.34
CA MET A 47 -10.93 37.94 8.70
C MET A 47 -10.44 37.74 10.11
N SER A 48 -11.35 37.88 11.08
CA SER A 48 -11.15 37.42 12.45
C SER A 48 -10.51 36.05 12.33
N ALA A 49 -9.27 35.92 12.81
CA ALA A 49 -8.45 34.74 12.59
C ALA A 49 -9.27 33.50 12.97
N LEU A 50 -9.77 32.79 11.95
CA LEU A 50 -10.34 31.47 12.14
C LEU A 50 -9.18 30.64 12.68
N LYS A 51 -9.21 30.43 14.01
CA LYS A 51 -8.20 29.67 14.75
C LYS A 51 -7.90 28.43 13.92
N ASN A 52 -6.66 28.30 13.46
CA ASN A 52 -6.24 27.23 12.56
C ASN A 52 -6.59 25.89 13.22
N LYS A 53 -7.71 25.28 12.81
CA LYS A 53 -8.19 24.04 13.41
C LYS A 53 -7.10 22.99 13.26
N ARG A 54 -6.74 22.38 14.39
CA ARG A 54 -5.65 21.40 14.47
C ARG A 54 -5.90 20.34 13.40
N LYS A 55 -4.89 20.09 12.54
CA LYS A 55 -5.04 19.16 11.40
C LYS A 55 -5.51 17.76 11.82
N SER A 56 -5.28 17.37 13.07
CA SER A 56 -5.76 16.13 13.69
C SER A 56 -7.28 16.04 13.82
N GLU A 57 -8.02 17.16 13.97
CA GLU A 57 -9.49 17.17 14.03
C GLU A 57 -10.08 16.61 12.73
N ARG A 58 -9.52 17.00 11.58
CA ARG A 58 -9.92 16.48 10.27
C ARG A 58 -9.64 14.98 10.13
N LEU A 59 -8.54 14.49 10.70
CA LEU A 59 -8.19 13.07 10.66
C LEU A 59 -9.07 12.24 11.59
N ALA A 60 -9.36 12.75 12.78
CA ALA A 60 -10.26 12.11 13.74
C ALA A 60 -11.69 12.01 13.21
N ALA A 61 -12.21 13.07 12.59
CA ALA A 61 -13.53 13.04 11.93
C ALA A 61 -13.58 12.01 10.78
N LYS A 62 -12.49 11.84 10.02
CA LYS A 62 -12.38 10.84 8.94
C LYS A 62 -12.42 9.40 9.45
N ALA A 63 -11.84 9.17 10.63
CA ALA A 63 -11.72 7.85 11.24
C ALA A 63 -12.83 7.55 12.26
N GLY A 64 -13.89 8.37 12.34
CA GLY A 64 -14.96 8.20 13.32
C GLY A 64 -14.48 8.25 14.78
N GLY A 65 -13.39 8.98 15.04
CA GLY A 65 -12.77 9.06 16.37
C GLY A 65 -12.01 7.81 16.82
N LYS A 66 -11.85 6.79 15.97
CA LYS A 66 -11.04 5.60 16.26
C LYS A 66 -9.69 5.72 15.58
N PHE A 67 -8.61 5.66 16.38
CA PHE A 67 -7.29 5.43 15.83
C PHE A 67 -7.23 3.99 15.31
N VAL A 68 -6.75 3.79 14.09
CA VAL A 68 -6.52 2.45 13.54
C VAL A 68 -5.06 2.33 13.19
N ASP A 69 -4.35 1.45 13.88
CA ASP A 69 -2.93 1.21 13.62
C ASP A 69 -2.75 0.60 12.22
N MET A 70 -1.75 1.10 11.50
CA MET A 70 -1.37 0.58 10.20
C MET A 70 -0.73 -0.82 10.32
N THR A 71 -0.11 -1.14 11.46
CA THR A 71 0.46 -2.47 11.72
C THR A 71 -0.64 -3.52 11.82
N GLU A 72 -1.69 -3.25 12.61
CA GLU A 72 -2.85 -4.14 12.76
C GLU A 72 -3.54 -4.40 11.43
N LYS A 73 -3.69 -3.37 10.59
CA LYS A 73 -4.22 -3.53 9.22
C LYS A 73 -3.36 -4.46 8.37
N ALA A 74 -2.04 -4.35 8.46
CA ALA A 74 -1.12 -5.22 7.74
C ALA A 74 -1.19 -6.67 8.24
N VAL A 75 -1.30 -6.87 9.55
CA VAL A 75 -1.48 -8.20 10.17
C VAL A 75 -2.79 -8.83 9.70
N GLN A 76 -3.90 -8.10 9.74
CA GLN A 76 -5.20 -8.58 9.26
C GLN A 76 -5.16 -8.96 7.77
N LEU A 77 -4.52 -8.12 6.95
CA LEU A 77 -4.35 -8.40 5.51
C LEU A 77 -3.53 -9.69 5.32
N LYS A 78 -2.44 -9.86 6.07
CA LYS A 78 -1.59 -11.05 5.99
C LYS A 78 -2.34 -12.31 6.44
N ALA A 79 -3.12 -12.22 7.51
CA ALA A 79 -3.97 -13.31 7.97
C ALA A 79 -4.99 -13.73 6.88
N LEU A 80 -5.62 -12.77 6.21
CA LEU A 80 -6.52 -13.05 5.08
C LEU A 80 -5.80 -13.73 3.91
N GLN A 81 -4.59 -13.29 3.56
CA GLN A 81 -3.81 -13.94 2.51
C GLN A 81 -3.47 -15.40 2.88
N ASN A 82 -3.08 -15.64 4.13
CA ASN A 82 -2.76 -16.97 4.62
C ASN A 82 -4.00 -17.88 4.59
N ALA A 83 -5.18 -17.35 4.97
CA ALA A 83 -6.44 -18.09 4.89
C ALA A 83 -6.85 -18.46 3.45
N LEU A 84 -6.39 -17.72 2.44
CA LEU A 84 -6.62 -18.05 1.03
C LEU A 84 -5.64 -19.08 0.45
N VAL A 85 -4.50 -19.33 1.11
CA VAL A 85 -3.51 -20.32 0.66
C VAL A 85 -4.11 -21.71 0.45
N PRO A 86 -4.94 -22.28 1.35
CA PRO A 86 -5.53 -23.61 1.16
C PRO A 86 -6.68 -23.65 0.15
N CYS A 87 -7.18 -22.51 -0.34
CA CYS A 87 -8.33 -22.49 -1.26
C CYS A 87 -7.98 -23.03 -2.67
N SER A 88 -9.00 -23.25 -3.50
CA SER A 88 -8.80 -23.62 -4.91
C SER A 88 -8.11 -22.49 -5.71
N SER A 89 -7.33 -22.85 -6.72
CA SER A 89 -6.64 -21.90 -7.60
C SER A 89 -7.62 -20.97 -8.34
N SER A 90 -8.77 -21.51 -8.75
CA SER A 90 -9.85 -20.75 -9.39
C SER A 90 -10.37 -19.61 -8.49
N LEU A 91 -10.60 -19.90 -7.20
CA LEU A 91 -11.06 -18.90 -6.23
C LEU A 91 -9.97 -17.85 -5.94
N LYS A 92 -8.70 -18.28 -5.76
CA LYS A 92 -7.57 -17.34 -5.59
C LYS A 92 -7.46 -16.37 -6.76
N ASN A 93 -7.55 -16.88 -7.98
CA ASN A 93 -7.50 -16.08 -9.21
C ASN A 93 -8.69 -15.12 -9.30
N ALA A 94 -9.87 -15.54 -8.84
CA ALA A 94 -11.05 -14.68 -8.83
C ALA A 94 -10.88 -13.47 -7.89
N VAL A 95 -10.40 -13.71 -6.67
CA VAL A 95 -10.12 -12.67 -5.66
C VAL A 95 -9.00 -11.73 -6.09
N GLN A 96 -7.91 -12.28 -6.65
CA GLN A 96 -6.76 -11.49 -7.12
C GLN A 96 -7.09 -10.61 -8.33
N LYS A 97 -7.78 -11.15 -9.35
CA LYS A 97 -8.15 -10.41 -10.57
C LYS A 97 -9.00 -9.16 -10.26
N LYS A 98 -9.80 -9.22 -9.19
CA LYS A 98 -10.64 -8.10 -8.76
C LYS A 98 -9.97 -7.18 -7.76
N GLY A 99 -8.84 -7.59 -7.20
CA GLY A 99 -8.06 -6.79 -6.28
C GLY A 99 -8.79 -6.52 -4.96
N ILE A 100 -9.65 -7.45 -4.52
CA ILE A 100 -10.52 -7.28 -3.34
C ILE A 100 -9.69 -6.98 -2.08
N LEU A 101 -8.58 -7.72 -1.91
CA LEU A 101 -7.66 -7.51 -0.78
C LEU A 101 -6.83 -6.22 -0.87
N LYS A 102 -6.79 -5.57 -2.04
CA LYS A 102 -6.01 -4.34 -2.28
C LYS A 102 -6.90 -3.09 -2.35
N ARG A 103 -8.17 -3.23 -2.74
CA ARG A 103 -9.14 -2.15 -2.97
C ARG A 103 -10.17 -2.12 -1.84
N SER A 104 -9.77 -1.63 -0.67
CA SER A 104 -10.62 -1.62 0.53
C SER A 104 -11.79 -0.63 0.52
N LYS A 105 -11.88 0.27 -0.47
CA LYS A 105 -12.90 1.35 -0.50
C LYS A 105 -14.00 1.16 -1.52
N LEU A 106 -13.91 0.14 -2.38
CA LEU A 106 -14.90 -0.09 -3.43
C LEU A 106 -15.84 -1.20 -3.00
N PRO A 107 -17.16 -1.02 -3.21
CA PRO A 107 -18.11 -2.10 -2.99
C PRO A 107 -17.81 -3.26 -3.96
N ILE A 108 -17.99 -4.49 -3.49
CA ILE A 108 -17.85 -5.68 -4.33
C ILE A 108 -19.08 -5.76 -5.22
N SER A 109 -18.88 -5.87 -6.53
CA SER A 109 -20.00 -5.96 -7.48
C SER A 109 -20.70 -7.34 -7.39
N ALA A 110 -22.00 -7.37 -7.68
CA ALA A 110 -22.78 -8.61 -7.66
C ALA A 110 -22.27 -9.65 -8.67
N SER A 111 -21.74 -9.22 -9.81
CA SER A 111 -21.13 -10.11 -10.81
C SER A 111 -19.85 -10.75 -10.29
N ASP A 112 -19.03 -10.01 -9.54
CA ASP A 112 -17.81 -10.53 -8.93
C ASP A 112 -18.13 -11.55 -7.83
N LEU A 113 -19.15 -11.28 -7.02
CA LEU A 113 -19.67 -12.24 -6.03
C LEU A 113 -20.11 -13.54 -6.70
N ARG A 114 -20.94 -13.46 -7.75
CA ARG A 114 -21.37 -14.65 -8.52
C ARG A 114 -20.19 -15.44 -9.07
N ARG A 115 -19.18 -14.75 -9.65
CA ARG A 115 -17.99 -15.42 -10.18
C ARG A 115 -17.20 -16.17 -9.10
N MET A 116 -17.11 -15.61 -7.89
CA MET A 116 -16.46 -16.29 -6.76
C MET A 116 -17.28 -17.49 -6.28
N VAL A 117 -18.61 -17.37 -6.20
CA VAL A 117 -19.52 -18.47 -5.84
C VAL A 117 -19.40 -19.62 -6.85
N SER A 118 -19.38 -19.31 -8.15
CA SER A 118 -19.15 -20.31 -9.19
C SER A 118 -17.76 -20.94 -9.10
N ALA A 119 -16.71 -20.14 -8.84
CA ALA A 119 -15.34 -20.65 -8.66
C ALA A 119 -15.18 -21.52 -7.40
N ALA A 120 -16.02 -21.31 -6.39
CA ALA A 120 -16.10 -22.11 -5.19
C ALA A 120 -16.99 -23.36 -5.35
N GLY A 121 -17.65 -23.54 -6.50
CA GLY A 121 -18.56 -24.66 -6.73
C GLY A 121 -19.87 -24.58 -5.92
N LEU A 122 -20.17 -23.43 -5.31
CA LEU A 122 -21.36 -23.21 -4.47
C LEU A 122 -22.59 -22.76 -5.29
N GLY A 123 -22.48 -22.82 -6.62
CA GLY A 123 -23.48 -22.36 -7.57
C GLY A 123 -24.24 -23.50 -8.23
N ALA A 124 -24.90 -24.34 -7.43
CA ALA A 124 -26.00 -25.17 -7.87
C ALA A 124 -27.05 -25.17 -6.75
N GLY A 125 -28.32 -25.00 -7.10
CA GLY A 125 -29.42 -25.01 -6.12
C GLY A 125 -29.48 -26.30 -5.30
N PRO A 126 -30.37 -26.38 -4.29
CA PRO A 126 -30.47 -27.55 -3.44
C PRO A 126 -30.83 -28.77 -4.30
N GLY A 127 -29.86 -29.64 -4.58
CA GLY A 127 -30.09 -30.83 -5.41
C GLY A 127 -28.94 -31.33 -6.29
N ALA A 128 -27.75 -30.71 -6.31
CA ALA A 128 -26.61 -31.25 -7.06
C ALA A 128 -25.60 -31.90 -6.11
N GLY A 129 -25.78 -33.21 -5.91
CA GLY A 129 -24.96 -34.07 -5.05
C GLY A 129 -23.48 -34.01 -5.38
N GLY A 130 -22.68 -33.71 -4.36
CA GLY A 130 -21.29 -34.15 -4.31
C GLY A 130 -21.27 -35.64 -3.96
N VAL A 131 -21.13 -36.49 -4.98
CA VAL A 131 -20.72 -37.88 -4.80
C VAL A 131 -19.31 -37.86 -4.23
N VAL A 132 -19.17 -38.12 -2.94
CA VAL A 132 -17.91 -38.51 -2.31
C VAL A 132 -17.65 -39.97 -2.69
N PRO A 133 -16.59 -40.32 -3.42
CA PRO A 133 -16.16 -41.70 -3.54
C PRO A 133 -15.60 -42.11 -2.18
N GLY A 134 -16.33 -42.97 -1.46
CA GLY A 134 -15.84 -43.60 -0.24
C GLY A 134 -14.65 -44.51 -0.55
N PRO A 135 -13.70 -44.69 0.38
CA PRO A 135 -12.58 -45.58 0.19
C PRO A 135 -13.10 -47.03 0.14
N SER A 136 -12.77 -47.74 -0.94
CA SER A 136 -12.92 -49.19 -1.03
C SER A 136 -12.16 -49.85 0.13
N ILE A 137 -12.85 -50.63 0.94
CA ILE A 137 -12.27 -51.66 1.82
C ILE A 137 -12.36 -52.98 1.06
#